data_AF-A0A1V5K403-F1
#
_entry.id   AF-A0A1V5K403-F1
#
_cell.length_a   1.000
_cell.length_b   1.000
_cell.length_c   1.000
_cell.angle_alpha   90.00
_cell.angle_beta   90.00
_cell.angle_gamma   90.00
#
_symmetry.space_group_name_H-M   'P 1'
#
loop_
_entity.id
_entity.type
_entity.pdbx_description
1 polymer ?
#
loop_
_entity_poly.entity_id
_entity_poly.type
_entity_poly.pdbx_seq_one_letter_code
_entity_poly.pdbx_strand_id
1 'polypeptide(L)'
;MSWGVLVGMTLMSAVLAVATMLLGSQGVARVMFPAVEAARLVGPGEFLERSEVLLLAIWFSVGLLKQAAVFHATTVSIADALGLRTRTPVFIPLIVASVILSLYPTTVVSVLHSLKLFQRYTPWYALALPALLLTASALRPVPAEGRRRE
;
A
#
# COMPACT_ATOMS: atom_id res chain seq x y z
N MET A 1 16.43 -6.96 -5.48
CA MET A 1 15.10 -6.55 -4.97
C MET A 1 15.03 -5.09 -4.53
N SER A 2 16.10 -4.43 -4.06
CA SER A 2 16.08 -3.04 -3.60
C SER A 2 15.98 -1.98 -4.71
N TRP A 3 16.61 -2.19 -5.86
CA TRP A 3 16.65 -1.20 -6.96
C TRP A 3 15.26 -0.78 -7.47
N GLY A 4 14.33 -1.73 -7.63
CA GLY A 4 12.96 -1.41 -8.07
C GLY A 4 12.19 -0.55 -7.06
N VAL A 5 12.43 -0.75 -5.76
CA VAL A 5 11.81 0.06 -4.69
C VAL A 5 12.37 1.49 -4.73
N LEU A 6 13.69 1.65 -4.89
CA LEU A 6 14.33 2.96 -4.98
C LEU A 6 13.87 3.74 -6.21
N VAL A 7 13.80 3.09 -7.36
CA VAL A 7 13.28 3.70 -8.61
C VAL A 7 11.81 4.09 -8.44
N GLY A 8 11.00 3.22 -7.83
CA GLY A 8 9.59 3.51 -7.56
C GLY A 8 9.41 4.71 -6.61
N MET A 9 10.17 4.75 -5.51
CA MET A 9 10.10 5.84 -4.53
C MET A 9 10.52 7.17 -5.14
N THR A 10 11.65 7.20 -5.86
CA THR A 10 12.15 8.41 -6.51
C THR A 10 11.18 8.93 -7.57
N LEU A 11 10.63 8.04 -8.40
CA LEU A 11 9.63 8.40 -9.41
C LEU A 11 8.35 8.99 -8.77
N MET A 12 7.82 8.34 -7.73
CA MET A 12 6.61 8.82 -7.05
C MET A 12 6.85 10.16 -6.35
N SER A 13 8.02 10.36 -5.73
CA SER A 13 8.40 11.64 -5.12
C SER A 13 8.51 12.76 -6.15
N ALA A 14 9.09 12.48 -7.34
CA ALA A 14 9.18 13.46 -8.41
C ALA A 14 7.79 13.87 -8.93
N VAL A 15 6.90 12.90 -9.17
CA VAL A 15 5.51 13.18 -9.60
C VAL A 15 4.76 14.02 -8.55
N LEU A 16 4.91 13.70 -7.26
CA LEU A 16 4.29 14.47 -6.19
C LEU A 16 4.86 15.89 -6.08
N ALA A 17 6.18 16.06 -6.27
CA ALA A 17 6.82 17.37 -6.28
C ALA A 17 6.28 18.25 -7.42
N VAL A 18 6.16 17.70 -8.63
CA VAL A 18 5.57 18.40 -9.78
C VAL A 18 4.10 18.75 -9.48
N ALA A 19 3.29 17.80 -9.02
CA ALA A 19 1.89 18.07 -8.70
C ALA A 19 1.72 19.14 -7.61
N THR A 20 2.57 19.16 -6.59
CA THR A 20 2.54 20.20 -5.53
C THR A 20 3.00 21.56 -6.02
N MET A 21 3.95 21.64 -6.97
CA MET A 21 4.33 22.89 -7.62
C MET A 21 3.19 23.47 -8.47
N LEU A 22 2.42 22.64 -9.16
CA LEU A 22 1.33 23.05 -10.05
C LEU A 22 0.02 23.38 -9.30
N LEU A 23 -0.43 22.48 -8.41
CA LEU A 23 -1.71 22.64 -7.70
C LEU A 23 -1.59 23.34 -6.34
N GLY A 24 -0.36 23.55 -5.85
CA GLY A 24 -0.11 23.96 -4.47
C GLY A 24 -0.41 22.85 -3.45
N SER A 25 0.04 23.04 -2.21
CA SER A 25 -0.13 22.04 -1.13
C SER A 25 -1.60 21.75 -0.80
N GLN A 26 -2.46 22.78 -0.87
CA GLN A 26 -3.90 22.65 -0.60
C GLN A 26 -4.65 21.98 -1.76
N GLY A 27 -4.22 22.22 -3.01
CA GLY A 27 -4.85 21.61 -4.18
C GLY A 27 -4.58 20.11 -4.24
N VAL A 28 -3.32 19.70 -4.07
CA VAL A 28 -2.93 18.27 -4.04
C VAL A 28 -3.67 17.49 -2.95
N ALA A 29 -3.90 18.08 -1.78
CA ALA A 29 -4.59 17.43 -0.67
C ALA A 29 -6.11 17.22 -0.90
N ARG A 30 -6.70 17.93 -1.87
CA ARG A 30 -8.14 17.92 -2.15
C ARG A 30 -8.52 17.07 -3.36
N VAL A 31 -7.54 16.66 -4.16
CA VAL A 31 -7.77 15.87 -5.38
C VAL A 31 -7.32 14.42 -5.17
N MET A 32 -8.11 13.48 -5.67
CA MET A 32 -7.81 12.05 -5.54
C MET A 32 -6.62 11.61 -6.40
N PHE A 33 -6.45 12.26 -7.55
CA PHE A 33 -5.41 11.95 -8.54
C PHE A 33 -4.62 13.21 -8.93
N PRO A 34 -3.70 13.70 -8.06
CA PRO A 34 -2.95 14.93 -8.31
C PRO A 34 -2.18 14.94 -9.62
N ALA A 35 -1.64 13.80 -10.05
CA ALA A 35 -0.91 13.68 -11.31
C ALA A 35 -1.82 13.87 -12.54
N VAL A 36 -3.08 13.41 -12.47
CA VAL A 36 -4.06 13.58 -13.55
C VAL A 36 -4.49 15.04 -13.64
N GLU A 37 -4.79 15.67 -12.50
CA GLU A 37 -5.17 17.09 -12.47
C GLU A 37 -4.01 18.01 -12.85
N ALA A 38 -2.78 17.68 -12.45
CA ALA A 38 -1.59 18.41 -12.88
C ALA A 38 -1.41 18.36 -14.41
N ALA A 39 -1.68 17.20 -15.03
CA ALA A 39 -1.56 17.02 -16.46
C ALA A 39 -2.62 17.82 -17.24
N ARG A 40 -3.85 17.92 -16.73
CA ARG A 40 -4.92 18.74 -17.31
C ARG A 40 -4.59 20.23 -17.35
N LEU A 41 -3.78 20.74 -16.41
CA LEU A 41 -3.36 22.15 -16.38
C LEU A 41 -2.32 22.51 -17.44
N VAL A 42 -1.57 21.53 -17.98
CA VAL A 42 -0.41 21.76 -18.87
C VAL A 42 -0.67 21.30 -20.31
N GLY A 43 -1.56 20.34 -20.53
CA GLY A 43 -1.85 19.76 -21.85
C GLY A 43 -3.09 20.34 -22.55
N PRO A 44 -3.29 20.07 -23.87
CA PRO A 44 -4.52 20.42 -24.56
C PRO A 44 -5.68 19.60 -23.96
N GLY A 45 -6.59 20.28 -23.27
CA GLY A 45 -7.59 19.68 -22.37
C GLY A 45 -8.38 18.50 -22.95
N GLU A 46 -8.71 18.52 -24.25
CA GLU A 46 -9.52 17.47 -24.89
C GLU A 46 -8.76 16.14 -25.14
N PHE A 47 -7.46 16.18 -25.44
CA PHE A 47 -6.70 14.95 -25.71
C PHE A 47 -6.44 14.16 -24.43
N LEU A 48 -6.23 14.87 -23.32
CA LEU A 48 -5.96 14.23 -22.03
C LEU A 48 -7.22 13.68 -21.37
N GLU A 49 -8.38 14.31 -21.55
CA GLU A 49 -9.66 13.82 -21.01
C GLU A 49 -10.00 12.41 -21.54
N ARG A 50 -9.70 12.14 -22.81
CA ARG A 50 -9.83 10.79 -23.40
C ARG A 50 -8.78 9.80 -22.89
N SER A 51 -7.59 10.28 -22.51
CA SER A 51 -6.52 9.46 -21.93
C SER A 51 -6.73 9.11 -20.45
N GLU A 52 -7.55 9.89 -19.74
CA GLU A 52 -7.84 9.68 -18.32
C GLU A 52 -8.50 8.33 -18.08
N VAL A 53 -9.41 7.91 -18.96
CA VAL A 53 -10.06 6.59 -18.87
C VAL A 53 -9.02 5.48 -18.93
N LEU A 54 -7.99 5.61 -19.77
CA LEU A 54 -6.90 4.64 -19.86
C LEU A 54 -6.03 4.64 -18.59
N LEU A 55 -5.73 5.81 -18.05
CA LEU A 55 -4.98 5.94 -16.79
C LEU A 55 -5.73 5.32 -15.62
N LEU A 56 -7.04 5.58 -15.51
CA LEU A 56 -7.89 4.98 -14.49
C LEU A 56 -7.97 3.45 -14.67
N ALA A 57 -8.08 2.95 -15.90
CA ALA A 57 -8.08 1.51 -16.18
C ALA A 57 -6.76 0.84 -15.75
N ILE A 58 -5.61 1.44 -16.08
CA ILE A 58 -4.29 0.95 -15.66
C ILE A 58 -4.17 1.01 -14.13
N TRP A 59 -4.55 2.13 -13.52
CA TRP A 59 -4.48 2.30 -12.07
C TRP A 59 -5.35 1.31 -11.32
N PHE A 60 -6.58 1.07 -11.80
CA PHE A 60 -7.48 0.07 -11.24
C PHE A 60 -6.89 -1.34 -11.38
N SER A 61 -6.31 -1.65 -12.54
CA SER A 61 -5.65 -2.95 -12.77
C SER A 61 -4.47 -3.17 -11.82
N VAL A 62 -3.64 -2.15 -11.62
CA VAL A 62 -2.54 -2.20 -10.64
C VAL A 62 -3.08 -2.32 -9.22
N GLY A 63 -4.18 -1.63 -8.91
CA GLY A 63 -4.89 -1.73 -7.63
C GLY A 63 -5.34 -3.16 -7.32
N LEU A 64 -5.95 -3.85 -8.30
CA LEU A 64 -6.37 -5.24 -8.17
C LEU A 64 -5.18 -6.17 -7.94
N LEU A 65 -4.11 -6.03 -8.72
CA LEU A 65 -2.90 -6.83 -8.55
C LEU A 65 -2.26 -6.62 -7.17
N LYS A 66 -2.19 -5.36 -6.72
CA LYS A 66 -1.73 -4.99 -5.38
C LYS A 66 -2.59 -5.64 -4.30
N GLN A 67 -3.92 -5.56 -4.41
CA GLN A 67 -4.83 -6.17 -3.43
C GLN A 67 -4.65 -7.68 -3.37
N ALA A 68 -4.54 -8.36 -4.52
CA ALA A 68 -4.27 -9.79 -4.56
C ALA A 68 -2.93 -10.15 -3.88
N ALA A 69 -1.87 -9.37 -4.15
CA ALA A 69 -0.57 -9.58 -3.54
C ALA A 69 -0.58 -9.38 -2.02
N VAL A 70 -1.23 -8.32 -1.53
CA VAL A 70 -1.38 -8.03 -0.10
C VAL A 70 -2.24 -9.10 0.59
N PHE A 71 -3.31 -9.55 -0.04
CA PHE A 71 -4.17 -10.61 0.48
C PHE A 71 -3.40 -11.94 0.63
N HIS A 72 -2.63 -12.31 -0.39
CA HIS A 72 -1.77 -13.49 -0.34
C HIS A 72 -0.72 -13.35 0.78
N ALA A 73 0.01 -12.23 0.83
CA ALA A 73 1.01 -11.98 1.87
C ALA A 73 0.41 -12.04 3.28
N THR A 74 -0.80 -11.52 3.48
CA THR A 74 -1.53 -11.58 4.75
C THR A 74 -1.88 -13.01 5.12
N THR A 75 -2.37 -13.81 4.17
CA THR A 75 -2.68 -15.23 4.38
C THR A 75 -1.45 -16.01 4.82
N VAL A 76 -0.30 -15.78 4.17
CA VAL A 76 0.98 -16.41 4.55
C VAL A 76 1.39 -15.98 5.95
N SER A 77 1.38 -14.67 6.21
CA SER A 77 1.85 -14.11 7.48
C SER A 77 1.04 -14.64 8.67
N ILE A 78 -0.29 -14.76 8.52
CA ILE A 78 -1.16 -15.29 9.57
C ILE A 78 -0.96 -16.80 9.73
N ALA A 79 -0.84 -17.56 8.63
CA ALA A 79 -0.61 -19.00 8.71
C ALA A 79 0.73 -19.32 9.41
N ASP A 80 1.78 -18.57 9.09
CA ASP A 80 3.11 -18.72 9.70
C ASP A 80 3.07 -18.30 11.18
N ALA A 81 2.40 -17.20 11.52
CA ALA A 81 2.24 -16.75 12.90
C ALA A 81 1.48 -17.76 13.79
N LEU A 82 0.56 -18.53 13.20
CA LEU A 82 -0.20 -19.57 13.89
C LEU A 82 0.46 -20.96 13.82
N GLY A 83 1.62 -21.09 13.16
CA GLY A 83 2.32 -22.36 13.00
C GLY A 83 1.56 -23.41 12.16
N LEU A 84 0.68 -22.95 11.26
CA LEU A 84 -0.19 -23.84 10.48
C LEU A 84 0.56 -24.46 9.30
N ARG A 85 0.47 -25.78 9.18
CA ARG A 85 1.11 -26.55 8.09
C ARG A 85 0.45 -26.30 6.72
N THR A 86 -0.79 -25.84 6.71
CA THR A 86 -1.58 -25.56 5.50
C THR A 86 -2.27 -24.20 5.63
N ARG A 87 -2.33 -23.43 4.53
CA ARG A 87 -2.91 -22.07 4.49
C ARG A 87 -4.43 -22.04 4.32
N THR A 88 -5.02 -23.14 3.85
CA THR A 88 -6.46 -23.32 3.62
C THR A 88 -7.38 -22.89 4.77
N PRO A 89 -7.11 -23.23 6.05
CA PRO A 89 -7.99 -22.82 7.16
C PRO A 89 -8.03 -21.30 7.40
N VAL A 90 -6.98 -20.56 7.01
CA VAL A 90 -6.91 -19.09 7.17
C VAL A 90 -7.49 -18.36 5.97
N PHE A 91 -7.40 -18.97 4.79
CA PHE A 91 -7.83 -18.35 3.54
C PHE A 91 -9.33 -18.02 3.52
N ILE A 92 -10.18 -18.99 3.87
CA ILE A 92 -11.64 -18.82 3.88
C ILE A 92 -12.11 -17.70 4.82
N PRO A 93 -11.73 -17.66 6.12
CA PRO A 93 -12.18 -16.59 7.00
C PRO A 93 -11.64 -15.23 6.56
N LEU A 94 -10.44 -15.16 5.98
CA LEU A 94 -9.88 -13.90 5.49
C LEU A 94 -10.66 -13.35 4.29
N ILE A 95 -11.10 -14.20 3.36
CA ILE A 95 -11.98 -13.78 2.25
C ILE A 95 -13.30 -13.26 2.79
N VAL A 96 -13.95 -14.02 3.67
CA VAL A 96 -15.25 -13.64 4.25
C VAL A 96 -15.14 -12.31 4.98
N ALA A 97 -14.11 -12.14 5.82
CA ALA A 97 -13.84 -10.88 6.51
C ALA A 97 -13.62 -9.73 5.53
N SER A 98 -12.87 -9.95 4.44
CA SER A 98 -12.60 -8.92 3.42
C SER A 98 -13.88 -8.48 2.70
N VAL A 99 -14.77 -9.41 2.37
CA VAL A 99 -16.07 -9.11 1.75
C VAL A 99 -16.96 -8.32 2.70
N ILE A 100 -17.05 -8.74 3.97
CA ILE A 100 -17.84 -8.04 4.98
C ILE A 100 -17.32 -6.60 5.19
N LEU A 101 -15.99 -6.42 5.29
CA LEU A 101 -15.38 -5.09 5.41
C LEU A 101 -15.66 -4.21 4.18
N SER A 102 -15.73 -4.81 2.99
CA SER A 102 -16.06 -4.07 1.76
C SER A 102 -17.50 -3.53 1.75
N LEU A 103 -18.41 -4.11 2.55
CA LEU A 103 -19.80 -3.66 2.67
C LEU A 103 -19.99 -2.57 3.73
N TYR A 104 -19.00 -2.35 4.59
CA TYR A 104 -19.08 -1.38 5.68
C TYR A 104 -19.25 0.08 5.21
N PRO A 105 -18.46 0.59 4.24
CA PRO A 105 -18.65 1.96 3.76
C PRO A 105 -19.83 2.03 2.78
N THR A 106 -20.94 2.63 3.21
CA THR A 106 -22.14 2.82 2.39
C THR A 106 -22.06 4.02 1.44
N THR A 107 -21.10 4.92 1.65
CA THR A 107 -20.92 6.15 0.86
C THR A 107 -19.46 6.40 0.52
N VAL A 108 -19.23 7.08 -0.60
CA VAL A 108 -17.87 7.50 -1.02
C VAL A 108 -17.19 8.36 0.04
N VAL A 109 -17.95 9.22 0.73
CA VAL A 109 -17.41 10.08 1.81
C VAL A 109 -16.90 9.25 2.98
N SER A 110 -17.61 8.17 3.35
CA SER A 110 -17.17 7.22 4.37
C SER A 110 -15.87 6.51 3.99
N VAL A 111 -15.73 6.12 2.71
CA VAL A 111 -14.48 5.53 2.20
C VAL A 111 -13.31 6.50 2.35
N LEU A 112 -13.48 7.75 1.92
CA LEU A 112 -12.44 8.78 2.01
C LEU A 112 -12.04 9.07 3.46
N HIS A 113 -13.01 9.09 4.37
CA HIS A 113 -12.74 9.27 5.80
C HIS A 113 -11.93 8.10 6.36
N SER A 114 -12.35 6.86 6.07
CA SER A 114 -11.64 5.64 6.49
C SER A 114 -10.22 5.60 5.94
N LEU A 115 -10.02 6.04 4.68
CA LEU A 115 -8.70 6.11 4.06
C LEU A 115 -7.79 7.12 4.75
N LYS A 116 -8.31 8.29 5.15
CA LYS A 116 -7.55 9.28 5.92
C LYS A 116 -7.12 8.75 7.28
N LEU A 117 -8.00 8.04 7.99
CA LEU A 117 -7.66 7.38 9.25
C LEU A 117 -6.57 6.33 9.01
N PHE A 118 -6.76 5.46 8.01
CA PHE A 118 -5.78 4.44 7.65
C PHE A 118 -4.40 5.05 7.36
N GLN A 119 -4.33 6.10 6.54
CA GLN A 119 -3.08 6.80 6.24
C GLN A 119 -2.43 7.41 7.48
N ARG A 120 -3.21 7.98 8.40
CA ARG A 120 -2.71 8.55 9.66
C ARG A 120 -2.09 7.50 10.57
N TYR A 121 -2.65 6.28 10.60
CA TYR A 121 -2.17 5.20 11.47
C TYR A 121 -1.17 4.24 10.81
N THR A 122 -1.09 4.22 9.48
CA THR A 122 -0.13 3.40 8.72
C THR A 122 1.32 3.48 9.22
N PRO A 123 1.92 4.69 9.43
CA PRO A 123 3.32 4.77 9.85
C PRO A 123 3.57 4.12 11.21
N TRP A 124 2.58 4.17 12.11
CA TRP A 124 2.70 3.56 13.43
C TRP A 124 2.80 2.04 13.35
N TYR A 125 1.92 1.39 12.59
CA TYR A 125 2.00 -0.08 12.43
C TYR A 125 3.18 -0.51 11.55
N ALA A 126 3.55 0.28 10.55
CA ALA A 126 4.70 0.01 9.69
C ALA A 126 6.03 0.05 10.44
N LEU A 127 6.16 0.92 11.46
CA LEU A 127 7.34 0.99 12.32
C LEU A 127 7.25 0.05 13.53
N ALA A 128 6.05 -0.19 14.06
CA ALA A 128 5.85 -1.06 15.22
C ALA A 128 6.25 -2.51 14.91
N LEU A 129 5.91 -3.04 13.73
CA LEU A 129 6.26 -4.41 13.34
C LEU A 129 7.77 -4.70 13.34
N PRO A 130 8.62 -3.93 12.62
CA PRO A 130 10.06 -4.14 12.64
C PRO A 130 10.66 -3.85 14.02
N ALA A 131 10.13 -2.87 14.76
CA ALA A 131 10.57 -2.60 16.13
C ALA A 131 10.32 -3.80 17.06
N LEU A 132 9.15 -4.43 16.98
CA LEU A 132 8.82 -5.66 17.73
C LEU A 132 9.70 -6.84 17.34
N LEU A 133 10.00 -7.00 16.05
CA LEU A 133 10.92 -8.05 15.58
C LEU A 133 12.36 -7.80 16.07
N LEU A 134 12.81 -6.55 16.07
CA LEU A 134 14.11 -6.13 16.59
C LEU A 134 14.23 -6.41 18.08
N THR A 135 13.24 -6.01 18.88
CA THR A 135 13.24 -6.28 20.33
C THR A 135 13.19 -7.78 20.62
N ALA A 136 12.34 -8.54 19.90
CA ALA A 136 12.30 -9.99 20.04
C ALA A 136 13.65 -10.66 19.69
N SER A 137 14.34 -10.17 18.66
CA SER A 137 15.66 -10.69 18.28
C SER A 137 16.76 -10.32 19.29
N ALA A 138 16.71 -9.13 19.87
CA ALA A 138 17.67 -8.67 20.88
C ALA A 138 17.51 -9.41 22.22
N LEU A 139 16.28 -9.84 22.54
CA LEU A 139 15.98 -10.63 23.74
C LEU A 139 16.23 -12.13 23.56
N ARG A 140 16.42 -12.61 22.32
CA ARG A 140 16.67 -14.02 22.05
C ARG A 140 18.14 -14.34 22.38
N PRO A 141 18.43 -15.28 23.30
CA PRO A 141 19.81 -15.72 23.53
C PRO A 141 20.33 -16.34 22.23
N VAL A 142 21.44 -15.79 21.71
CA VAL A 142 22.11 -16.31 20.52
C VAL A 142 22.61 -17.72 20.83
N PRO A 143 22.11 -18.79 20.18
CA PRO A 143 22.67 -20.12 20.34
C PRO A 143 24.12 -20.11 19.85
N ALA A 144 25.03 -20.56 20.69
CA ALA A 144 26.46 -20.64 20.39
C ALA A 144 26.76 -21.79 19.41
N GLU A 145 26.25 -21.72 18.19
CA GLU A 145 26.46 -22.76 17.17
C GLU A 145 26.78 -22.07 15.84
N GLY A 146 28.08 -21.86 15.59
CA GLY A 146 28.52 -21.20 14.36
C GLY A 146 29.92 -20.57 14.40
N ARG A 147 30.63 -20.60 15.53
CA ARG A 147 32.06 -20.23 15.60
C ARG A 147 32.97 -21.41 15.27
N ARG A 148 32.66 -22.14 14.20
CA ARG A 148 33.54 -23.11 13.52
C ARG A 148 33.03 -23.19 12.09
N ARG A 149 33.62 -22.43 11.19
CA ARG A 149 34.38 -22.94 10.05
C ARG A 149 35.09 -21.74 9.42
N GLU A 150 36.40 -21.89 9.42
CA GLU A 150 37.44 -21.10 8.76
C GLU A 150 37.18 -20.98 7.26
#